data_AF-A0A7C6TS32-F1
#
_entry.id   AF-A0A7C6TS32-F1
#
_cell.length_a   1.000
_cell.length_b   1.000
_cell.length_c   1.000
_cell.angle_alpha   90.00
_cell.angle_beta   90.00
_cell.angle_gamma   90.00
#
_symmetry.space_group_name_H-M   'P 1'
#
loop_
_entity.id
_entity.type
_entity.pdbx_description
1 polymer ?
#
loop_
_entity_poly.entity_id
_entity_poly.type
_entity_poly.pdbx_seq_one_letter_code
_entity_poly.pdbx_strand_id
1 'polypeptide(L)'
;MAQTVRRPKVLKTDWGIMIIALLMLVLGLVMVYSASYGFALMEGASWAPADFFVRRQAIFAGLGLVAMLVLSRIDYRLYRRYAVHILVLTLLILVMMAFVGRWFLRGARSSVQPVEIAKVGAMIYIAVWLASKGIEIRNLSLGMIPFALLLGGIAGLIVAQPDFSTAVLLVATATAMFFVAGADMKQLLIAFLFGGVALVLVALTARYRFERIDLWL
;
A
#
# COMPACT_ATOMS: atom_id res chain seq x y z
N MET A 1 9.90 19.48 -34.49
CA MET A 1 9.98 20.44 -33.37
C MET A 1 10.33 19.69 -32.09
N ALA A 2 11.59 19.80 -31.65
CA ALA A 2 12.09 19.10 -30.46
C ALA A 2 11.58 19.78 -29.19
N GLN A 3 10.78 19.07 -28.39
CA GLN A 3 10.39 19.53 -27.06
C GLN A 3 11.61 19.50 -26.15
N THR A 4 12.14 20.68 -25.82
CA THR A 4 13.23 20.84 -24.87
C THR A 4 12.76 20.38 -23.49
N VAL A 5 13.32 19.26 -23.04
CA VAL A 5 13.10 18.71 -21.69
C VAL A 5 13.65 19.71 -20.69
N ARG A 6 12.80 20.62 -20.19
CA ARG A 6 13.15 21.57 -19.13
C ARG A 6 13.59 20.78 -17.89
N ARG A 7 14.86 20.96 -17.50
CA ARG A 7 15.44 20.45 -16.25
C ARG A 7 14.54 20.89 -15.08
N PRO A 8 14.20 20.01 -14.14
CA PRO A 8 13.36 20.39 -13.00
C PRO A 8 14.06 21.49 -12.19
N LYS A 9 13.30 22.54 -11.87
CA LYS A 9 13.64 23.52 -10.84
C LYS A 9 13.90 22.73 -9.55
N VAL A 10 14.92 23.15 -8.79
CA VAL A 10 15.29 22.58 -7.47
C VAL A 10 14.00 22.26 -6.70
N LEU A 11 13.78 20.98 -6.40
CA LEU A 11 12.64 20.53 -5.62
C LEU A 11 12.67 21.30 -4.30
N LYS A 12 11.70 22.20 -4.10
CA LYS A 12 11.49 22.81 -2.79
C LYS A 12 10.93 21.70 -1.90
N THR A 13 11.80 21.08 -1.12
CA THR A 13 11.39 20.11 -0.10
C THR A 13 10.48 20.82 0.90
N ASP A 14 9.30 20.26 1.12
CA ASP A 14 8.45 20.67 2.22
C ASP A 14 9.07 20.17 3.52
N TRP A 15 9.76 21.07 4.21
CA TRP A 15 10.43 20.75 5.47
C TRP A 15 9.45 20.37 6.58
N GLY A 16 8.20 20.85 6.54
CA GLY A 16 7.19 20.52 7.54
C GLY A 16 6.83 19.04 7.51
N ILE A 17 6.51 18.52 6.32
CA ILE A 17 6.19 17.09 6.12
C ILE A 17 7.40 16.23 6.47
N MET A 18 8.61 16.65 6.07
CA MET A 18 9.85 15.92 6.36
C MET A 18 10.10 15.79 7.87
N ILE A 19 9.95 16.88 8.62
CA ILE A 19 10.14 16.88 10.07
C ILE A 19 9.09 16.00 10.75
N ILE A 20 7.82 16.10 10.36
CA ILE A 20 6.74 15.27 10.93
C ILE A 20 7.02 13.78 10.68
N ALA A 21 7.42 13.40 9.46
CA ALA A 21 7.76 12.02 9.14
C ALA A 21 8.96 11.50 9.96
N LEU A 22 10.00 12.31 10.14
CA LEU A 22 11.16 11.96 10.96
C LEU A 22 10.79 11.82 12.44
N LEU A 23 9.93 12.71 12.96
CA LEU A 23 9.43 12.61 14.33
C LEU A 23 8.62 11.33 14.53
N MET A 24 7.72 10.98 13.61
CA MET A 24 6.98 9.72 13.68
C MET A 24 7.91 8.49 13.65
N LEU A 25 8.98 8.54 12.86
CA LEU A 25 9.97 7.47 12.81
C LEU A 25 10.74 7.31 14.13
N VAL A 26 11.18 8.42 14.73
CA VAL A 26 11.88 8.41 16.02
C VAL A 26 10.94 7.93 17.14
N LEU A 27 9.71 8.45 17.19
CA LEU A 27 8.70 7.99 18.16
C LEU A 27 8.42 6.50 18.00
N GLY A 28 8.30 6.00 16.76
CA GLY A 28 8.15 4.58 16.49
C GLY A 28 9.32 3.74 17.03
N LEU A 29 10.57 4.18 16.84
CA LEU A 29 11.75 3.51 17.39
C LEU A 29 11.74 3.48 18.92
N VAL A 30 11.37 4.58 19.58
CA VAL A 30 11.24 4.66 21.04
C VAL A 30 10.17 3.69 21.54
N MET A 31 9.02 3.61 20.87
CA MET A 31 7.94 2.68 21.24
C MET A 31 8.36 1.22 21.09
N VAL A 32 9.11 0.86 20.04
CA VAL A 32 9.64 -0.50 19.87
C VAL A 32 10.64 -0.82 20.99
N TYR A 33 11.50 0.12 21.37
CA TYR A 33 12.42 -0.07 22.50
C TYR A 33 11.66 -0.29 23.81
N SER A 34 10.68 0.56 24.11
CA SER A 34 9.86 0.46 25.32
C SER A 34 9.12 -0.88 25.41
N ALA A 35 8.53 -1.35 24.31
CA ALA A 35 7.79 -2.62 24.29
C ALA A 35 8.73 -3.84 24.36
N SER A 36 9.86 -3.79 23.66
CA SER A 36 10.80 -4.92 23.57
C SER A 36 11.58 -5.13 24.87
N TYR A 37 11.88 -4.05 25.60
CA TYR A 37 12.58 -4.11 26.90
C TYR A 37 11.75 -4.86 27.95
N GLY A 38 10.43 -4.66 27.97
CA GLY A 38 9.51 -5.40 28.86
C GLY A 38 9.46 -6.90 28.57
N PHE A 39 9.44 -7.29 27.29
CA PHE A 39 9.49 -8.69 26.87
C PHE A 39 10.81 -9.38 27.25
N ALA A 40 11.95 -8.70 27.08
CA ALA A 40 13.26 -9.26 27.41
C ALA A 40 13.46 -9.52 28.92
N LEU A 41 12.79 -8.74 29.79
CA LEU A 41 12.85 -8.89 31.24
C LEU A 41 11.94 -10.03 31.77
N MET A 42 10.80 -10.28 31.14
CA MET A 42 9.82 -11.28 31.60
C MET A 42 10.14 -12.71 31.16
N GLU A 43 10.78 -12.90 30.00
CA GLU A 43 10.94 -14.23 29.38
C GLU A 43 12.30 -14.92 29.62
N GLY A 44 13.14 -14.40 30.54
CA GLY A 44 14.41 -15.06 30.89
C GLY A 44 15.32 -15.24 29.67
N ALA A 45 15.74 -14.12 29.07
CA ALA A 45 16.45 -14.04 27.80
C ALA A 45 17.71 -14.90 27.69
N SER A 46 17.53 -16.16 27.28
CA SER A 46 18.60 -17.09 26.88
C SER A 46 18.68 -17.22 25.35
N TRP A 47 17.73 -16.64 24.60
CA TRP A 47 17.60 -16.81 23.15
C TRP A 47 17.92 -15.57 22.29
N ALA A 48 17.89 -14.34 22.84
CA ALA A 48 18.31 -13.12 22.13
C ALA A 48 18.62 -11.94 23.08
N PRO A 49 19.56 -11.04 22.73
CA PRO A 49 19.79 -9.78 23.43
C PRO A 49 18.55 -8.86 23.46
N ALA A 50 18.36 -8.10 24.54
CA ALA A 50 17.22 -7.18 24.72
C ALA A 50 17.11 -6.09 23.62
N ASP A 51 18.21 -5.78 22.95
CA ASP A 51 18.30 -4.81 21.86
C ASP A 51 17.96 -5.40 20.47
N PHE A 52 17.74 -6.71 20.35
CA PHE A 52 17.58 -7.40 19.06
C PHE A 52 16.51 -6.76 18.15
N PHE A 53 15.31 -6.52 18.68
CA PHE A 53 14.20 -5.94 17.93
C PHE A 53 14.45 -4.48 17.53
N VAL A 54 15.06 -3.71 18.42
CA VAL A 54 15.34 -2.29 18.22
C VAL A 54 16.45 -2.10 17.20
N ARG A 55 17.52 -2.90 17.29
CA ARG A 55 18.62 -2.90 16.33
C ARG A 55 18.11 -3.25 14.93
N ARG A 56 17.24 -4.26 14.83
CA ARG A 56 16.61 -4.63 13.56
C ARG A 56 15.72 -3.53 13.00
N GLN A 57 14.88 -2.91 13.83
CA GLN A 57 14.03 -1.79 13.44
C GLN A 57 14.87 -0.58 12.98
N ALA A 58 15.98 -0.28 13.67
CA ALA A 58 16.90 0.79 13.29
C ALA A 58 17.57 0.54 11.93
N ILE A 59 17.95 -0.71 11.63
CA ILE A 59 18.49 -1.08 10.31
C ILE A 59 17.44 -0.85 9.22
N PHE A 60 16.20 -1.31 9.42
CA PHE A 60 15.12 -1.08 8.43
C PHE A 60 14.74 0.39 8.30
N ALA A 61 14.77 1.15 9.40
CA ALA A 61 14.58 2.60 9.36
C ALA A 61 15.69 3.28 8.53
N GLY A 62 16.95 2.90 8.73
CA GLY A 62 18.08 3.38 7.94
C GLY A 62 17.94 3.05 6.45
N LEU A 63 17.58 1.81 6.11
CA LEU A 63 17.31 1.40 4.73
C LEU A 63 16.15 2.20 4.12
N GLY A 64 15.08 2.43 4.89
CA GLY A 64 13.95 3.26 4.48
C GLY A 64 14.33 4.71 4.22
N LEU A 65 15.19 5.31 5.06
CA LEU A 65 15.71 6.66 4.85
C LEU A 65 16.57 6.77 3.60
N VAL A 66 17.45 5.79 3.35
CA VAL A 66 18.22 5.72 2.11
C VAL A 66 17.30 5.60 0.90
N ALA A 67 16.30 4.71 0.95
CA ALA A 67 15.30 4.57 -0.10
C ALA A 67 14.52 5.88 -0.34
N MET A 68 14.09 6.56 0.72
CA MET A 68 13.42 7.87 0.63
C MET A 68 14.30 8.91 -0.07
N LEU A 69 15.58 9.01 0.32
CA LEU A 69 16.51 9.96 -0.30
C LEU A 69 16.73 9.65 -1.78
N VAL A 70 16.92 8.38 -2.14
CA VAL A 70 17.09 7.97 -3.54
C VAL A 70 15.82 8.26 -4.36
N LEU A 71 14.65 7.81 -3.89
CA LEU A 71 13.37 8.00 -4.58
C LEU A 71 13.00 9.49 -4.70
N SER A 72 13.33 10.32 -3.71
CA SER A 72 13.08 11.77 -3.76
C SER A 72 13.82 12.50 -4.89
N ARG A 73 14.89 11.89 -5.43
CA ARG A 73 15.70 12.45 -6.52
C ARG A 73 15.23 12.00 -7.90
N ILE A 74 14.32 11.02 -7.98
CA ILE A 74 13.80 10.51 -9.25
C ILE A 74 12.70 11.45 -9.75
N ASP A 75 12.81 11.90 -11.00
CA ASP A 75 11.78 12.75 -11.62
C ASP A 75 10.45 11.98 -11.72
N TYR A 76 9.38 12.54 -11.15
CA TYR A 76 8.07 11.93 -11.14
C TYR A 76 7.51 11.67 -12.56
N ARG A 77 8.01 12.39 -13.57
CA ARG A 77 7.67 12.16 -14.98
C ARG A 77 8.11 10.79 -15.48
N LEU A 78 9.14 10.19 -14.88
CA LEU A 78 9.53 8.81 -15.17
C LEU A 78 8.45 7.83 -14.72
N TYR A 79 7.88 8.00 -13.52
CA TYR A 79 6.78 7.16 -13.06
C TYR A 79 5.56 7.25 -14.00
N ARG A 80 5.25 8.45 -14.50
CA ARG A 80 4.19 8.63 -15.49
C ARG A 80 4.51 7.94 -16.83
N ARG A 81 5.75 8.05 -17.31
CA ARG A 81 6.20 7.42 -18.57
C ARG A 81 6.17 5.89 -18.49
N TYR A 82 6.57 5.32 -17.35
CA TYR A 82 6.67 3.88 -17.15
C TYR A 82 5.45 3.28 -16.44
N ALA A 83 4.35 4.02 -16.27
CA ALA A 83 3.20 3.60 -15.49
C ALA A 83 2.66 2.20 -15.89
N VAL A 84 2.55 1.92 -17.20
CA VAL A 84 2.10 0.61 -17.69
C VAL A 84 3.09 -0.50 -17.32
N HIS A 85 4.41 -0.25 -17.39
CA HIS A 85 5.42 -1.23 -16.98
C HIS A 85 5.36 -1.48 -15.46
N ILE A 86 5.12 -0.43 -14.67
CA ILE A 86 4.92 -0.52 -13.22
C ILE A 86 3.66 -1.35 -12.92
N LEU A 87 2.57 -1.17 -13.65
CA LEU A 87 1.36 -1.99 -13.50
C LEU A 87 1.64 -3.44 -13.85
N VAL A 88 2.29 -3.73 -14.98
CA VAL A 88 2.61 -5.10 -15.39
C VAL A 88 3.45 -5.78 -14.31
N LEU A 89 4.49 -5.11 -13.82
CA LEU A 89 5.32 -5.63 -12.72
C LEU A 89 4.49 -5.86 -11.44
N THR A 90 3.59 -4.92 -11.12
CA THR A 90 2.68 -5.04 -9.97
C THR A 90 1.78 -6.28 -10.10
N LEU A 91 1.15 -6.47 -11.25
CA LEU A 91 0.30 -7.62 -11.52
C LEU A 91 1.10 -8.92 -11.49
N LEU A 92 2.30 -8.96 -12.06
CA LEU A 92 3.18 -10.12 -11.99
C LEU A 92 3.52 -10.50 -10.55
N ILE A 93 3.85 -9.52 -9.70
CA ILE A 93 4.12 -9.75 -8.27
C ILE A 93 2.87 -10.30 -7.58
N LEU A 94 1.69 -9.70 -7.80
CA LEU A 94 0.45 -10.12 -7.16
C LEU A 94 0.01 -11.52 -7.60
N VAL A 95 0.10 -11.81 -8.90
CA VAL A 95 -0.19 -13.14 -9.47
C VAL A 95 0.79 -14.16 -8.89
N MET A 96 2.09 -13.89 -8.92
CA MET A 96 3.10 -14.77 -8.33
C MET A 96 2.81 -15.04 -6.86
N MET A 97 2.44 -14.02 -6.08
CA MET A 97 2.09 -14.19 -4.67
C MET A 97 0.78 -14.97 -4.46
N ALA A 98 -0.23 -14.81 -5.31
CA ALA A 98 -1.48 -15.57 -5.21
C ALA A 98 -1.25 -17.09 -5.40
N PHE A 99 -0.32 -17.47 -6.28
CA PHE A 99 0.00 -18.87 -6.57
C PHE A 99 1.13 -19.45 -5.68
N VAL A 100 2.25 -18.73 -5.55
CA VAL A 100 3.47 -19.18 -4.85
C VAL A 100 3.48 -18.73 -3.38
N GLY A 101 2.90 -17.56 -3.08
CA GLY A 101 2.93 -16.92 -1.76
C GLY A 101 2.30 -17.75 -0.65
N ARG A 102 1.39 -18.69 -0.97
CA ARG A 102 0.84 -19.66 0.02
C ARG A 102 1.92 -20.53 0.69
N TRP A 103 3.04 -20.78 0.01
CA TRP A 103 4.19 -21.51 0.55
C TRP A 103 5.18 -20.57 1.27
N PHE A 104 5.37 -19.35 0.76
CA PHE A 104 6.23 -18.34 1.39
C PHE A 104 5.68 -17.85 2.74
N LEU A 105 4.36 -17.65 2.85
CA LEU A 105 3.69 -17.23 4.09
C LEU A 105 3.71 -18.31 5.18
N ARG A 106 3.88 -19.60 4.82
CA ARG A 106 3.98 -20.72 5.78
C ARG A 106 5.41 -21.05 6.21
N GLY A 107 6.42 -20.71 5.40
CA GLY A 107 7.81 -21.11 5.63
C GLY A 107 8.84 -19.99 5.75
N ALA A 108 8.59 -18.79 5.22
CA ALA A 108 9.62 -17.77 5.15
C ALA A 108 9.59 -16.85 6.37
N ARG A 109 10.62 -16.98 7.21
CA ARG A 109 11.07 -15.99 8.21
C ARG A 109 11.54 -14.65 7.59
N SER A 110 11.15 -14.37 6.34
CA SER A 110 11.54 -13.17 5.59
C SER A 110 10.51 -12.07 5.82
N SER A 111 10.90 -11.02 6.54
CA SER A 111 10.01 -9.92 6.94
C SER A 111 9.57 -8.99 5.81
N VAL A 112 10.04 -9.18 4.57
CA VAL A 112 9.68 -8.32 3.43
C VAL A 112 8.62 -9.01 2.59
N GLN A 113 7.38 -8.52 2.63
CA GLN A 113 6.29 -9.04 1.82
C GLN A 113 6.27 -8.35 0.45
N PRO A 114 6.31 -9.09 -0.68
CA PRO A 114 6.24 -8.51 -2.01
C PRO A 114 4.97 -7.68 -2.27
N VAL A 115 3.86 -7.99 -1.58
CA VAL A 115 2.59 -7.25 -1.68
C VAL A 115 2.72 -5.77 -1.28
N GLU A 116 3.64 -5.44 -0.36
CA GLU A 116 3.89 -4.05 0.04
C GLU A 116 4.43 -3.22 -1.13
N ILE A 117 5.32 -3.80 -1.94
CA ILE A 117 5.87 -3.16 -3.14
C ILE A 117 4.77 -3.02 -4.21
N ALA A 118 3.95 -4.06 -4.37
CA ALA A 118 2.84 -4.07 -5.32
C ALA A 118 1.80 -2.97 -5.01
N LYS A 119 1.50 -2.70 -3.72
CA LYS A 119 0.60 -1.60 -3.32
C LYS A 119 1.08 -0.25 -3.85
N VAL A 120 2.37 0.05 -3.69
CA VAL A 120 2.95 1.33 -4.16
C VAL A 120 2.84 1.42 -5.68
N GLY A 121 3.15 0.34 -6.41
CA GLY A 121 3.01 0.28 -7.87
C GLY A 121 1.57 0.48 -8.35
N ALA A 122 0.61 -0.15 -7.68
CA ALA A 122 -0.82 0.03 -7.94
C ALA A 122 -1.25 1.49 -7.76
N MET A 123 -0.85 2.15 -6.66
CA MET A 123 -1.18 3.55 -6.41
C MET A 123 -0.58 4.50 -7.45
N ILE A 124 0.66 4.26 -7.87
CA ILE A 124 1.30 5.04 -8.94
C ILE A 124 0.51 4.90 -10.24
N TYR A 125 0.16 3.68 -10.64
CA TYR A 125 -0.61 3.48 -11.87
C TYR A 125 -2.00 4.10 -11.80
N ILE A 126 -2.72 3.90 -10.69
CA ILE A 126 -4.05 4.49 -10.46
C ILE A 126 -3.96 6.02 -10.53
N ALA A 127 -2.96 6.64 -9.89
CA ALA A 127 -2.75 8.09 -9.96
C ALA A 127 -2.58 8.57 -11.42
N VAL A 128 -1.74 7.89 -12.19
CA VAL A 128 -1.46 8.23 -13.60
C VAL A 128 -2.70 8.03 -14.47
N TRP A 129 -3.44 6.94 -14.24
CA TRP A 129 -4.67 6.61 -14.96
C TRP A 129 -5.74 7.68 -14.69
N LEU A 130 -5.97 8.04 -13.43
CA LEU A 130 -6.89 9.12 -13.04
C LEU A 130 -6.46 10.46 -13.66
N ALA A 131 -5.19 10.82 -13.57
CA ALA A 131 -4.68 12.05 -14.17
C ALA A 131 -4.86 12.10 -15.70
N SER A 132 -4.96 10.94 -16.37
CA SER A 132 -5.17 10.88 -17.83
C SER A 132 -6.65 11.04 -18.25
N LYS A 133 -7.60 10.81 -17.34
CA LYS A 133 -9.04 10.80 -17.66
C LYS A 133 -9.69 12.18 -17.68
N GLY A 134 -9.19 13.14 -16.91
CA GLY A 134 -9.72 14.50 -16.88
C GLY A 134 -11.24 14.54 -16.64
N ILE A 135 -12.00 15.16 -17.55
CA ILE A 135 -13.46 15.33 -17.41
C ILE A 135 -14.22 14.00 -17.51
N GLU A 136 -13.67 12.98 -18.18
CA GLU A 136 -14.32 11.68 -18.36
C GLU A 136 -14.53 10.91 -17.05
N ILE A 137 -13.83 11.28 -15.96
CA ILE A 137 -13.97 10.66 -14.64
C ILE A 137 -15.42 10.74 -14.13
N ARG A 138 -16.14 11.81 -14.48
CA ARG A 138 -17.54 12.02 -14.10
C ARG A 138 -18.51 11.09 -14.82
N ASN A 139 -18.09 10.47 -15.92
CA ASN A 139 -18.91 9.53 -16.66
C ASN A 139 -18.85 8.14 -16.00
N LEU A 140 -20.02 7.51 -15.81
CA LEU A 140 -20.11 6.16 -15.25
C LEU A 140 -19.40 5.13 -16.14
N SER A 141 -19.63 5.17 -17.45
CA SER A 141 -19.11 4.15 -18.38
C SER A 141 -17.62 4.32 -18.70
N LEU A 142 -17.13 5.56 -18.78
CA LEU A 142 -15.74 5.86 -19.18
C LEU A 142 -14.80 6.15 -18.00
N GLY A 143 -15.36 6.47 -16.83
CA GLY A 143 -14.64 6.73 -15.59
C GLY A 143 -14.84 5.62 -14.56
N MET A 144 -16.05 5.52 -13.99
CA MET A 144 -16.31 4.64 -12.84
C MET A 144 -16.13 3.16 -13.15
N ILE A 145 -16.68 2.65 -14.26
CA ILE A 145 -16.60 1.21 -14.60
C ILE A 145 -15.14 0.78 -14.85
N PRO A 146 -14.35 1.46 -15.71
CA PRO A 146 -12.94 1.12 -15.90
C PRO A 146 -12.12 1.21 -14.60
N PHE A 147 -12.41 2.21 -13.76
CA PHE A 147 -11.77 2.34 -12.45
C PHE A 147 -12.11 1.15 -11.53
N ALA A 148 -13.38 0.78 -11.45
CA ALA A 148 -13.85 -0.34 -10.64
C ALA A 148 -13.28 -1.68 -11.12
N LEU A 149 -13.16 -1.88 -12.45
CA LEU A 149 -12.54 -3.08 -13.02
C LEU A 149 -11.04 -3.16 -12.70
N LEU A 150 -10.31 -2.04 -12.86
CA LEU A 150 -8.89 -1.97 -12.52
C LEU A 150 -8.66 -2.22 -11.03
N LEU A 151 -9.40 -1.51 -10.18
CA LEU A 151 -9.30 -1.62 -8.73
C LEU A 151 -9.73 -3.01 -8.25
N GLY A 152 -10.85 -3.52 -8.75
CA GLY A 152 -11.39 -4.84 -8.43
C GLY A 152 -10.44 -5.97 -8.87
N GLY A 153 -9.78 -5.84 -10.02
CA GLY A 153 -8.76 -6.80 -10.45
C GLY A 153 -7.56 -6.85 -9.52
N ILE A 154 -7.01 -5.69 -9.15
CA ILE A 154 -5.87 -5.60 -8.22
C ILE A 154 -6.27 -6.10 -6.82
N ALA A 155 -7.39 -5.60 -6.28
CA ALA A 155 -7.88 -5.98 -4.96
C ALA A 155 -8.25 -7.48 -4.90
N GLY A 156 -8.86 -8.03 -5.97
CA GLY A 156 -9.19 -9.45 -6.07
C GLY A 156 -7.96 -10.35 -6.00
N LEU A 157 -6.86 -9.97 -6.67
CA LEU A 157 -5.58 -10.68 -6.56
C LEU A 157 -4.98 -10.62 -5.16
N ILE A 158 -5.22 -9.54 -4.40
CA ILE A 158 -4.76 -9.42 -3.01
C ILE A 158 -5.64 -10.28 -2.08
N VAL A 159 -6.96 -10.28 -2.27
CA VAL A 159 -7.88 -11.15 -1.52
C VAL A 159 -7.55 -12.64 -1.75
N ALA A 160 -7.08 -13.00 -2.95
CA ALA A 160 -6.61 -14.35 -3.25
C ALA A 160 -5.35 -14.77 -2.45
N GLN A 161 -4.62 -13.81 -1.86
CA GLN A 161 -3.46 -13.99 -0.97
C GLN A 161 -3.82 -14.03 0.52
N PRO A 162 -5.07 -14.41 0.84
CA PRO A 162 -5.75 -14.12 2.11
C PRO A 162 -5.45 -12.81 2.88
N ASP A 163 -5.08 -11.72 2.22
CA ASP A 163 -4.76 -10.45 2.89
C ASP A 163 -5.89 -9.42 2.74
N PHE A 164 -6.89 -9.52 3.62
CA PHE A 164 -8.06 -8.65 3.61
C PHE A 164 -7.74 -7.21 4.04
N SER A 165 -6.82 -7.02 4.98
CA SER A 165 -6.49 -5.69 5.49
C SER A 165 -5.85 -4.84 4.39
N THR A 166 -4.89 -5.41 3.66
CA THR A 166 -4.24 -4.76 2.52
C THR A 166 -5.24 -4.44 1.42
N ALA A 167 -6.17 -5.35 1.11
CA ALA A 167 -7.19 -5.11 0.09
C ALA A 167 -8.12 -3.95 0.49
N VAL A 168 -8.61 -3.91 1.73
CA VAL A 168 -9.49 -2.84 2.23
C VAL A 168 -8.78 -1.49 2.18
N LEU A 169 -7.53 -1.41 2.66
CA LEU A 169 -6.75 -0.17 2.63
C LEU A 169 -6.50 0.31 1.20
N LEU A 170 -6.21 -0.60 0.28
CA LEU A 170 -6.00 -0.27 -1.13
C LEU A 170 -7.28 0.27 -1.78
N VAL A 171 -8.43 -0.38 -1.54
CA VAL A 171 -9.73 0.09 -2.05
C VAL A 171 -10.08 1.46 -1.46
N ALA A 172 -9.98 1.63 -0.15
CA ALA A 172 -10.29 2.90 0.51
C ALA A 172 -9.44 4.05 -0.02
N THR A 173 -8.12 3.83 -0.17
CA THR A 173 -7.18 4.85 -0.66
C THR A 173 -7.45 5.17 -2.13
N ALA A 174 -7.66 4.16 -2.98
CA ALA A 174 -7.95 4.38 -4.39
C ALA A 174 -9.29 5.12 -4.60
N THR A 175 -10.32 4.78 -3.82
CA THR A 175 -11.61 5.49 -3.85
C THR A 175 -11.46 6.95 -3.40
N ALA A 176 -10.64 7.23 -2.39
CA ALA A 176 -10.32 8.60 -2.00
C ALA A 176 -9.60 9.36 -3.13
N MET A 177 -8.66 8.71 -3.84
CA MET A 177 -8.02 9.30 -5.02
C MET A 177 -9.01 9.56 -6.15
N PHE A 178 -9.97 8.64 -6.39
CA PHE A 178 -11.02 8.80 -7.39
C PHE A 178 -11.91 10.02 -7.08
N PHE A 179 -12.27 10.21 -5.81
CA PHE A 179 -13.00 11.39 -5.34
C PHE A 179 -12.19 12.69 -5.57
N VAL A 180 -10.92 12.71 -5.14
CA VAL A 180 -10.03 13.87 -5.34
C VAL A 180 -9.82 14.19 -6.81
N ALA A 181 -9.87 13.19 -7.70
CA ALA A 181 -9.76 13.39 -9.15
C ALA A 181 -11.02 14.04 -9.78
N GLY A 182 -12.08 14.27 -9.01
CA GLY A 182 -13.29 14.98 -9.46
C GLY A 182 -14.49 14.08 -9.76
N ALA A 183 -14.54 12.87 -9.18
CA ALA A 183 -15.70 12.00 -9.28
C ALA A 183 -16.95 12.62 -8.63
N ASP A 184 -18.12 12.31 -9.19
CA ASP A 184 -19.39 12.83 -8.66
C ASP A 184 -19.78 12.10 -7.36
N MET A 185 -20.44 12.80 -6.44
CA MET A 185 -20.89 12.23 -5.15
C MET A 185 -21.77 10.98 -5.32
N LYS A 186 -22.56 10.92 -6.41
CA LYS A 186 -23.36 9.73 -6.76
C LYS A 186 -22.49 8.51 -7.05
N GLN A 187 -21.38 8.69 -7.77
CA GLN A 187 -20.44 7.60 -8.06
C GLN A 187 -19.77 7.10 -6.79
N LEU A 188 -19.48 8.02 -5.84
CA LEU A 188 -18.93 7.66 -4.55
C LEU A 188 -19.91 6.81 -3.72
N LEU A 189 -21.19 7.20 -3.66
CA LEU A 189 -22.23 6.43 -2.98
C LEU A 189 -22.40 5.02 -3.59
N ILE A 190 -22.39 4.93 -4.92
CA ILE A 190 -22.42 3.64 -5.63
C ILE A 190 -21.19 2.81 -5.27
N ALA A 191 -19.99 3.39 -5.31
CA ALA A 191 -18.75 2.69 -4.95
C ALA A 191 -18.76 2.20 -3.49
N PHE A 192 -19.28 3.00 -2.55
CA PHE A 192 -19.45 2.59 -1.15
C PHE A 192 -20.45 1.45 -1.00
N LEU A 193 -21.60 1.51 -1.68
CA LEU A 193 -22.62 0.47 -1.58
C LEU A 193 -22.10 -0.86 -2.15
N PHE A 194 -21.61 -0.86 -3.39
CA PHE A 194 -21.10 -2.08 -4.03
C PHE A 194 -19.80 -2.57 -3.39
N GLY A 195 -18.90 -1.66 -3.01
CA GLY A 195 -17.67 -1.99 -2.30
C GLY A 195 -17.94 -2.58 -0.92
N GLY A 196 -18.90 -2.02 -0.18
CA GLY A 196 -19.35 -2.54 1.11
C GLY A 196 -19.94 -3.95 1.00
N VAL A 197 -20.84 -4.17 0.03
CA VAL A 197 -21.41 -5.50 -0.25
C VAL A 197 -20.32 -6.49 -0.63
N ALA A 198 -19.40 -6.11 -1.53
CA ALA A 198 -18.28 -6.96 -1.92
C ALA A 198 -17.40 -7.35 -0.72
N LEU A 199 -17.09 -6.40 0.17
CA LEU A 199 -16.34 -6.65 1.39
C LEU A 199 -17.07 -7.60 2.34
N VAL A 200 -18.39 -7.45 2.53
CA VAL A 200 -19.19 -8.36 3.36
C VAL A 200 -19.20 -9.77 2.76
N LEU A 201 -19.46 -9.93 1.46
CA LEU A 201 -19.45 -11.23 0.80
C LEU A 201 -18.08 -11.92 0.91
N VAL A 202 -17.01 -11.16 0.70
CA VAL A 202 -15.63 -11.63 0.84
C VAL A 202 -15.33 -12.01 2.30
N ALA A 203 -15.84 -11.26 3.28
CA ALA A 203 -15.70 -11.59 4.70
C ALA A 203 -16.46 -12.87 5.09
N LEU A 204 -17.64 -13.11 4.51
CA LEU A 204 -18.46 -14.30 4.77
C LEU A 204 -17.88 -15.59 4.15
N THR A 205 -17.19 -15.49 3.01
CA THR A 205 -16.53 -16.64 2.36
C THR A 205 -15.23 -17.04 3.06
N ALA A 206 -14.62 -16.13 3.81
CA ALA A 206 -13.47 -16.43 4.67
C ALA A 206 -13.93 -17.25 5.88
N ARG A 207 -13.91 -18.58 5.74
CA ARG A 207 -14.22 -19.63 6.74
C ARG A 207 -13.56 -19.50 8.13
N TYR A 208 -12.77 -18.46 8.42
CA TYR A 208 -11.90 -18.33 9.59
C TYR A 208 -12.40 -17.35 10.67
N ARG A 209 -13.64 -16.85 10.60
CA ARG A 209 -14.08 -15.74 11.45
C ARG A 209 -15.37 -15.90 12.26
N PHE A 210 -16.19 -16.92 12.02
CA PHE A 210 -17.32 -17.15 12.93
C PHE A 210 -16.84 -17.51 14.34
N GLU A 211 -15.74 -18.28 14.48
CA GLU A 211 -15.14 -18.57 15.79
C GLU A 211 -14.52 -17.34 16.49
N ARG A 212 -14.14 -16.28 15.75
CA ARG A 212 -13.64 -15.05 16.38
C ARG A 212 -14.76 -14.07 16.74
N ILE A 213 -15.85 -13.99 15.98
CA ILE A 213 -16.92 -13.05 16.31
C ILE A 213 -17.68 -13.52 17.57
N ASP A 214 -17.85 -14.83 17.74
CA ASP A 214 -18.43 -15.43 18.95
C ASP A 214 -17.49 -15.36 20.18
N LEU A 215 -16.20 -15.08 19.99
CA LEU A 215 -15.23 -14.91 21.09
C LEU A 215 -15.22 -13.49 21.67
N TRP A 216 -15.82 -12.51 20.97
CA TRP A 216 -15.84 -11.09 21.37
C TRP A 216 -17.24 -10.59 21.76
N LEU A 217 -18.28 -11.40 21.54
CA LEU A 217 -19.66 -11.17 22.00
C LEU A 217 -19.98 -12.12 23.16
#